data_AF-A0A0J5GYF9-F1
#
_entry.id   AF-A0A0J5GYF9-F1
#
_cell.length_a   1.000
_cell.length_b   1.000
_cell.length_c   1.000
_cell.angle_alpha   90.00
_cell.angle_beta   90.00
_cell.angle_gamma   90.00
#
_symmetry.space_group_name_H-M   'P 1'
#
loop_
_entity.id
_entity.type
_entity.pdbx_description
1 polymer ?
#
loop_
_entity_poly.entity_id
_entity_poly.type
_entity_poly.pdbx_seq_one_letter_code
_entity_poly.pdbx_strand_id
1 'polypeptide(L)'
;MAALTNKLVPYMKNRYEGLKAYQMDWNWDNTKIFMNAYGIRLIILTCLTPLLTVIPALTFKLATGSHSLIGYILSFILLVPWLLIPTLFIQHMTSHSRMGKVISYSFLCLLILTFILWIILIRF
;
A
#
# COMPACT_ATOMS: atom_id res chain seq x y z
N MET A 1 -41.72 -21.52 12.52
CA MET A 1 -40.75 -21.63 11.41
C MET A 1 -40.77 -20.41 10.46
N ALA A 2 -41.91 -19.76 10.19
CA ALA A 2 -42.00 -18.58 9.31
C ALA A 2 -41.30 -17.29 9.83
N ALA A 3 -41.15 -17.14 11.15
CA ALA A 3 -40.53 -15.94 11.75
C ALA A 3 -39.00 -15.89 11.63
N LEU A 4 -38.34 -17.06 11.53
CA LEU A 4 -36.88 -17.16 11.35
C LEU A 4 -36.48 -16.81 9.91
N THR A 5 -37.23 -17.30 8.92
CA THR A 5 -37.01 -17.00 7.49
C THR A 5 -37.19 -15.51 7.18
N ASN A 6 -38.20 -14.85 7.76
CA ASN A 6 -38.44 -13.42 7.53
C ASN A 6 -37.36 -12.48 8.10
N LYS A 7 -36.55 -12.92 9.08
CA LYS A 7 -35.40 -12.14 9.59
C LYS A 7 -34.08 -12.53 8.94
N LEU A 8 -33.87 -13.81 8.63
CA LEU A 8 -32.62 -14.31 8.05
C LEU A 8 -32.44 -13.88 6.59
N VAL A 9 -33.50 -13.93 5.78
CA VAL A 9 -33.43 -13.58 4.35
C VAL A 9 -33.03 -12.11 4.11
N PRO A 10 -33.62 -11.10 4.77
CA PRO A 10 -33.17 -9.71 4.59
C PRO A 10 -31.78 -9.47 5.18
N TYR A 11 -31.39 -10.16 6.26
CA TYR A 11 -30.05 -10.05 6.83
C TYR A 11 -28.98 -10.61 5.89
N MET A 12 -29.26 -11.75 5.25
CA MET A 12 -28.39 -12.33 4.23
C MET A 12 -28.31 -11.43 2.99
N LYS A 13 -29.43 -10.86 2.54
CA LYS A 13 -29.46 -9.93 1.41
C LYS A 13 -28.63 -8.67 1.68
N ASN A 14 -28.77 -8.05 2.85
CA ASN A 14 -27.98 -6.88 3.26
C ASN A 14 -26.47 -7.21 3.37
N ARG A 15 -26.12 -8.41 3.85
CA ARG A 15 -24.73 -8.85 3.93
C ARG A 15 -24.15 -9.12 2.53
N TYR A 16 -24.95 -9.66 1.61
CA TYR A 16 -24.59 -9.86 0.21
C TYR A 16 -24.41 -8.53 -0.54
N GLU A 17 -25.28 -7.55 -0.32
CA GLU A 17 -25.14 -6.20 -0.89
C GLU A 17 -23.92 -5.46 -0.31
N GLY A 18 -23.64 -5.62 0.98
CA GLY A 18 -22.40 -5.14 1.60
C GLY A 18 -21.14 -5.79 1.04
N LEU A 19 -21.17 -7.10 0.75
CA LEU A 19 -20.08 -7.83 0.08
C LEU A 19 -19.92 -7.40 -1.39
N LYS A 20 -21.02 -7.06 -2.08
CA LYS A 20 -20.99 -6.51 -3.44
C LYS A 20 -20.31 -5.14 -3.49
N ALA A 21 -20.48 -4.31 -2.47
CA ALA A 21 -19.77 -3.03 -2.34
C ALA A 21 -18.24 -3.20 -2.08
N TYR A 22 -17.82 -4.41 -1.71
CA TYR A 22 -16.43 -4.83 -1.54
C TYR A 22 -15.91 -5.64 -2.73
N GLN A 23 -16.66 -5.75 -3.84
CA GLN A 23 -16.11 -6.34 -5.05
C GLN A 23 -14.99 -5.43 -5.58
N MET A 24 -13.81 -6.02 -5.75
CA MET A 24 -12.75 -5.39 -6.51
C MET A 24 -13.18 -5.33 -7.97
N ASP A 25 -13.56 -4.15 -8.44
CA ASP A 25 -13.65 -3.88 -9.87
C ASP A 25 -12.23 -3.81 -10.42
N TRP A 26 -11.70 -4.97 -10.78
CA TRP A 26 -10.43 -5.07 -11.50
C TRP A 26 -10.69 -4.59 -12.93
N ASN A 27 -10.14 -3.43 -13.26
CA ASN A 27 -10.21 -2.91 -14.62
C ASN A 27 -9.16 -3.64 -15.49
N TRP A 28 -9.50 -4.86 -15.89
CA TRP A 28 -8.60 -5.78 -16.58
C TRP A 28 -8.02 -5.22 -17.89
N ASP A 29 -8.76 -4.35 -18.59
CA ASP A 29 -8.29 -3.72 -19.82
C ASP A 29 -7.19 -2.68 -19.55
N ASN A 30 -7.38 -1.81 -18.56
CA ASN A 30 -6.35 -0.87 -18.14
C ASN A 30 -5.16 -1.61 -17.52
N THR A 31 -5.41 -2.66 -16.73
CA THR A 31 -4.36 -3.51 -16.17
C THR A 31 -3.52 -4.16 -17.26
N LYS A 32 -4.12 -4.66 -18.34
CA LYS A 32 -3.40 -5.26 -19.47
C LYS A 32 -2.51 -4.24 -20.17
N ILE A 33 -3.03 -3.06 -20.48
CA ILE A 33 -2.27 -2.00 -21.18
C ILE A 33 -1.08 -1.54 -20.32
N PHE A 34 -1.30 -1.32 -19.02
CA PHE A 34 -0.26 -0.89 -18.10
C PHE A 34 0.76 -2.00 -17.80
N MET A 35 0.31 -3.26 -17.66
CA MET A 35 1.21 -4.41 -17.47
C MET A 35 2.08 -4.67 -18.70
N ASN A 36 1.52 -4.50 -19.90
CA ASN A 36 2.27 -4.71 -21.13
C ASN A 36 3.33 -3.62 -21.36
N ALA A 37 3.07 -2.39 -20.91
CA ALA A 37 4.02 -1.28 -21.03
C ALA A 37 5.06 -1.23 -19.89
N TYR A 38 4.66 -1.49 -18.64
CA TYR A 38 5.49 -1.24 -17.46
C TYR A 38 5.39 -2.33 -16.37
N GLY A 39 4.61 -3.40 -16.58
CA GLY A 39 4.20 -4.36 -15.55
C GLY A 39 5.36 -5.04 -14.83
N ILE A 40 6.29 -5.63 -15.58
CA ILE A 40 7.44 -6.32 -14.98
C ILE A 40 8.31 -5.33 -14.19
N ARG A 41 8.56 -4.13 -14.74
CA ARG A 41 9.37 -3.10 -14.08
C ARG A 41 8.72 -2.63 -12.78
N LEU A 42 7.41 -2.41 -12.78
CA LEU A 42 6.65 -1.97 -11.60
C LEU A 42 6.49 -3.06 -10.55
N ILE A 43 6.28 -4.32 -10.94
CA ILE A 43 6.23 -5.46 -10.01
C ILE A 43 7.58 -5.65 -9.34
N ILE A 44 8.68 -5.56 -10.11
CA ILE A 44 10.03 -5.59 -9.56
C ILE A 44 10.24 -4.40 -8.62
N LEU A 45 9.80 -3.20 -9.00
CA LEU A 45 9.93 -2.00 -8.17
C LEU A 45 9.12 -2.10 -6.86
N THR A 46 7.88 -2.60 -6.90
CA THR A 46 7.00 -2.76 -5.73
C THR A 46 7.48 -3.88 -4.79
N CYS A 47 8.06 -4.95 -5.34
CA CYS A 47 8.69 -6.00 -4.52
C CYS A 47 10.04 -5.55 -3.94
N LEU A 48 10.77 -4.67 -4.63
CA LEU A 48 12.03 -4.10 -4.14
C LEU A 48 11.85 -2.90 -3.22
N THR A 49 10.70 -2.22 -3.23
CA THR A 49 10.46 -1.04 -2.38
C THR A 49 10.80 -1.27 -0.90
N PRO A 50 10.42 -2.39 -0.25
CA PRO A 50 10.80 -2.67 1.14
C PRO A 50 12.33 -2.73 1.35
N LEU A 51 13.08 -3.26 0.40
CA LEU A 51 14.55 -3.26 0.43
C LEU A 51 15.13 -1.86 0.16
N LEU A 52 14.54 -1.11 -0.76
CA LEU A 52 15.02 0.23 -1.11
C LEU A 52 14.71 1.27 -0.01
N THR A 53 13.76 0.99 0.89
CA THR A 53 13.53 1.81 2.10
C THR A 53 14.73 1.83 3.08
N VAL A 54 15.74 0.97 2.88
CA VAL A 54 17.03 1.04 3.59
C VAL A 54 17.71 2.40 3.40
N ILE A 55 17.66 2.97 2.20
CA ILE A 55 18.37 4.22 1.87
C ILE A 55 17.82 5.40 2.71
N PRO A 56 16.51 5.71 2.71
CA PRO A 56 15.98 6.74 3.58
C PRO A 56 16.14 6.39 5.07
N ALA A 57 16.14 5.10 5.46
CA ALA A 57 16.36 4.70 6.85
C ALA A 57 17.80 4.97 7.32
N LEU A 58 18.80 4.73 6.46
CA LEU A 58 20.20 5.05 6.70
C LEU A 58 20.40 6.55 6.86
N THR A 59 19.83 7.37 5.98
CA THR A 59 19.93 8.83 6.08
C THR A 59 19.26 9.35 7.35
N PHE A 60 18.13 8.76 7.76
CA PHE A 60 17.49 9.06 9.04
C PHE A 60 18.41 8.74 10.22
N LYS A 61 19.05 7.57 10.21
CA LYS A 61 19.98 7.15 11.26
C LYS A 61 21.21 8.07 11.35
N LEU A 62 21.80 8.43 10.21
CA LEU A 62 22.91 9.38 10.16
C LEU A 62 22.50 10.78 10.67
N ALA A 63 21.28 11.21 10.38
CA ALA A 63 20.72 12.44 10.92
C ALA A 63 20.53 12.38 12.44
N THR A 64 20.14 11.23 12.99
CA THR A 64 20.06 11.03 14.45
C THR A 64 21.43 11.14 15.13
N GLY A 65 22.49 10.57 14.54
CA GLY A 65 23.85 10.64 15.09
C GLY A 65 24.48 12.04 14.99
N SER A 66 24.09 12.84 14.00
CA SER A 66 24.64 14.19 13.76
C SER A 66 23.75 15.32 14.28
N HIS A 67 22.59 15.01 14.86
CA HIS A 67 21.55 15.98 15.26
C HIS A 67 21.20 16.99 14.14
N SER A 68 21.31 16.59 12.88
CA SER A 68 21.13 17.48 11.73
C SER A 68 19.67 17.52 11.27
N LEU A 69 19.03 18.69 11.40
CA LEU A 69 17.67 18.94 10.93
C LEU A 69 17.54 18.72 9.41
N ILE A 70 18.56 19.14 8.66
CA ILE A 70 18.62 18.96 7.19
C ILE A 70 18.65 17.47 6.83
N GLY A 71 19.34 16.64 7.63
CA GLY A 71 19.39 15.18 7.41
C GLY A 71 18.01 14.51 7.57
N TYR A 72 17.20 14.96 8.53
CA TYR A 72 15.84 14.46 8.69
C TYR A 72 14.95 14.85 7.49
N ILE A 73 15.01 16.10 7.04
CA ILE A 73 14.25 16.57 5.87
C ILE A 73 14.63 15.76 4.64
N LEU A 74 15.93 15.52 4.42
CA LEU A 74 16.41 14.74 3.28
C LEU A 74 15.90 13.29 3.33
N SER A 75 15.90 12.67 4.51
CA SER A 75 15.34 11.32 4.70
C SER A 75 13.85 11.25 4.35
N PHE A 76 13.05 12.23 4.77
CA PHE A 76 11.64 12.32 4.39
C PHE A 76 11.45 12.49 2.88
N ILE A 77 12.21 13.39 2.24
CA ILE A 77 12.15 13.59 0.78
C ILE A 77 12.49 12.28 0.05
N LEU A 78 13.50 11.55 0.52
CA LEU A 78 13.88 10.26 -0.05
C LEU A 78 12.81 9.20 0.16
N LEU A 79 12.08 9.22 1.28
CA LEU A 79 11.03 8.24 1.60
C LEU A 79 9.79 8.40 0.70
N VAL A 80 9.43 9.65 0.36
CA VAL A 80 8.19 10.00 -0.35
C VAL A 80 7.99 9.22 -1.66
N PRO A 81 8.95 9.16 -2.61
CA PRO A 81 8.80 8.39 -3.84
C PRO A 81 8.53 6.90 -3.60
N TRP A 82 9.18 6.31 -2.59
CA TRP A 82 9.05 4.89 -2.26
C TRP A 82 7.67 4.54 -1.68
N LEU A 83 6.98 5.50 -1.06
CA LEU A 83 5.61 5.32 -0.59
C LEU A 83 4.59 5.62 -1.69
N LEU A 84 4.78 6.71 -2.44
CA LEU A 84 3.80 7.21 -3.41
C LEU A 84 3.67 6.29 -4.63
N ILE A 85 4.79 5.86 -5.22
CA ILE A 85 4.78 5.04 -6.44
C ILE A 85 3.97 3.73 -6.25
N PRO A 86 4.27 2.87 -5.25
CA PRO A 86 3.53 1.63 -5.08
C PRO A 86 2.06 1.86 -4.66
N THR A 87 1.79 2.89 -3.85
CA THR A 87 0.42 3.20 -3.41
C THR A 87 -0.45 3.65 -4.58
N LEU A 88 0.05 4.55 -5.42
CA LEU A 88 -0.64 4.99 -6.64
C LEU A 88 -0.84 3.84 -7.62
N PHE A 89 0.15 2.95 -7.75
CA PHE A 89 0.04 1.78 -8.61
C PHE A 89 -1.08 0.83 -8.16
N ILE A 90 -1.16 0.52 -6.86
CA ILE A 90 -2.24 -0.32 -6.30
C ILE A 90 -3.60 0.35 -6.53
N GLN A 91 -3.70 1.66 -6.30
CA GLN A 91 -4.95 2.39 -6.51
C GLN A 91 -5.36 2.44 -7.98
N HIS A 92 -4.41 2.57 -8.89
CA HIS A 92 -4.66 2.54 -10.34
C HIS A 92 -5.16 1.16 -10.78
N MET A 93 -4.49 0.09 -10.34
CA MET A 93 -4.88 -1.30 -10.62
C MET A 93 -6.30 -1.63 -10.14
N THR A 94 -6.70 -1.05 -9.02
CA THR A 94 -7.99 -1.31 -8.38
C THR A 94 -9.05 -0.30 -8.76
N SER A 95 -8.81 0.51 -9.80
CA SER A 95 -9.71 1.55 -10.33
C SER A 95 -10.27 2.48 -9.23
N HIS A 96 -9.44 2.81 -8.23
CA HIS A 96 -9.84 3.58 -7.05
C HIS A 96 -11.04 3.01 -6.26
N SER A 97 -11.33 1.71 -6.39
CA SER A 97 -12.36 1.01 -5.62
C SER A 97 -12.11 1.11 -4.11
N ARG A 98 -13.16 0.96 -3.30
CA ARG A 98 -13.06 1.02 -1.83
C ARG A 98 -12.07 -0.02 -1.29
N MET A 99 -12.11 -1.25 -1.79
CA MET A 99 -11.12 -2.31 -1.50
C MET A 99 -9.70 -1.89 -1.89
N GLY A 100 -9.54 -1.30 -3.07
CA GLY A 100 -8.27 -0.81 -3.57
C GLY A 100 -7.60 0.21 -2.66
N LYS A 101 -8.40 1.14 -2.14
CA LYS A 101 -7.96 2.10 -1.13
C LYS A 101 -7.49 1.38 0.13
N VAL A 102 -8.28 0.44 0.66
CA VAL A 102 -7.92 -0.35 1.85
C VAL A 102 -6.57 -1.04 1.67
N ILE A 103 -6.37 -1.75 0.55
CA ILE A 103 -5.12 -2.46 0.27
C ILE A 103 -3.95 -1.50 0.10
N SER A 104 -4.16 -0.36 -0.55
CA SER A 104 -3.11 0.65 -0.69
C SER A 104 -2.65 1.19 0.67
N TYR A 105 -3.59 1.43 1.60
CA TYR A 105 -3.26 1.84 2.97
C TYR A 105 -2.60 0.72 3.77
N SER A 106 -3.05 -0.53 3.63
CA SER A 106 -2.42 -1.69 4.28
C SER A 106 -0.97 -1.88 3.80
N PHE A 107 -0.72 -1.71 2.51
CA PHE A 107 0.62 -1.78 1.94
C PHE A 107 1.51 -0.62 2.42
N LEU A 108 0.96 0.60 2.48
CA LEU A 108 1.66 1.76 3.03
C LEU A 108 2.03 1.56 4.50
N CYS A 109 1.13 0.97 5.30
CA CYS A 109 1.39 0.61 6.70
C CYS A 109 2.55 -0.40 6.80
N LEU A 110 2.55 -1.45 5.96
CA LEU A 110 3.66 -2.40 5.88
C LEU A 110 4.99 -1.71 5.54
N LEU A 111 4.99 -0.77 4.59
CA LEU A 111 6.21 -0.02 4.23
C LEU A 111 6.74 0.83 5.39
N ILE A 112 5.87 1.51 6.14
CA ILE A 112 6.26 2.27 7.33
C ILE A 112 6.84 1.33 8.40
N LEU A 113 6.22 0.18 8.64
CA LEU A 113 6.74 -0.81 9.58
C LEU A 113 8.12 -1.32 9.14
N THR A 114 8.33 -1.59 7.84
CA THR A 114 9.65 -1.99 7.33
C THR A 114 10.68 -0.87 7.47
N PHE A 115 10.31 0.39 7.26
CA PHE A 115 11.19 1.53 7.47
C PHE A 115 11.63 1.67 8.93
N ILE A 116 10.69 1.53 9.88
CA ILE A 116 11.00 1.54 11.33
C ILE A 116 11.91 0.37 11.69
N LEU A 117 11.61 -0.84 11.20
CA LEU A 117 12.45 -2.02 11.39
C LEU A 117 13.88 -1.78 10.90
N TRP A 118 14.05 -1.16 9.72
CA TRP A 118 15.37 -0.81 9.21
C TRP A 118 16.12 0.16 10.11
N ILE A 119 15.47 1.21 10.63
CA ILE A 119 16.10 2.15 11.57
C ILE A 119 16.60 1.44 12.84
N ILE A 120 15.87 0.43 13.31
CA ILE A 120 16.22 -0.37 14.50
C ILE A 120 17.35 -1.36 14.18
N LEU A 121 17.29 -2.03 13.03
CA LEU A 121 18.28 -3.04 12.61
C LEU A 121 19.62 -2.42 12.23
N ILE A 122 19.63 -1.21 11.67
CA ILE A 122 20.85 -0.47 11.37
C ILE A 122 21.50 -0.06 12.70
N ARG A 123 22.42 -0.90 13.16
CA ARG A 123 23.34 -0.62 14.27
C ARG A 123 24.60 0.02 13.70
N PHE A 124 24.68 1.34 13.85
CA PHE A 124 25.89 2.14 13.73
C PHE A 124 26.12 2.81 15.08
#